data_AF-A0A437J4E3-F1
#
_entry.id   AF-A0A437J4E3-F1
#
_cell.length_a   1.000
_cell.length_b   1.000
_cell.length_c   1.000
_cell.angle_alpha   90.00
_cell.angle_beta   90.00
_cell.angle_gamma   90.00
#
_symmetry.space_group_name_H-M   'P 1'
#
loop_
_entity.id
_entity.type
_entity.pdbx_description
1 polymer ?
#
loop_
_entity_poly.entity_id
_entity_poly.type
_entity_poly.pdbx_seq_one_letter_code
_entity_poly.pdbx_strand_id
1 'polypeptide(L)'
;MDRIAPRAPYAGIALGGYELAWQGGPSDWLGHDQRHYQYFDFSYSLGMKVGIGAKIIDVLWEGPAYDAGLVRGTEIVAVGERVYSVVALQDAIDRAQQSGATIDLMVKRFDRVKPVSLAWTGGQRYPTLRPTKDGPRHIDALLAPRASGGVLAHV
;
A
#
# COMPACT_ATOMS: atom_id res chain seq x y z
N MET A 1 -1.80 -24.01 22.62
CA MET A 1 -2.62 -22.85 22.25
C MET A 1 -1.71 -21.88 21.54
N ASP A 2 -1.77 -21.85 20.21
CA ASP A 2 -0.89 -21.02 19.38
C ASP A 2 -1.29 -19.54 19.56
N ARG A 3 -0.47 -18.78 20.28
CA ARG A 3 -0.76 -17.37 20.59
C ARG A 3 -0.22 -16.53 19.45
N ILE A 4 -1.08 -16.13 18.53
CA ILE A 4 -0.74 -15.16 17.49
C ILE A 4 -0.44 -13.84 18.20
N ALA A 5 0.78 -13.29 18.01
CA ALA A 5 1.14 -12.01 18.59
C ALA A 5 0.23 -10.90 18.01
N PRO A 6 -0.27 -9.95 18.83
CA PRO A 6 -1.22 -8.93 18.39
C PRO A 6 -0.64 -7.91 17.39
N ARG A 7 0.67 -7.95 17.15
CA ARG A 7 1.37 -7.13 16.16
C ARG A 7 2.54 -7.89 15.56
N ALA A 8 2.94 -7.48 14.36
CA ALA A 8 4.14 -7.98 13.72
C ALA A 8 5.39 -7.74 14.61
N PRO A 9 6.37 -8.66 14.57
CA PRO A 9 7.58 -8.57 15.37
C PRO A 9 8.55 -7.51 14.79
N TYR A 10 8.35 -6.23 15.12
CA TYR A 10 9.20 -5.13 14.64
C TYR A 10 10.59 -5.06 15.29
N ALA A 11 10.86 -5.88 16.31
CA ALA A 11 12.09 -5.83 17.08
C ALA A 11 13.35 -6.02 16.21
N GLY A 12 13.31 -6.92 15.22
CA GLY A 12 14.44 -7.13 14.32
C GLY A 12 14.74 -5.92 13.41
N ILE A 13 13.69 -5.23 12.96
CA ILE A 13 13.83 -4.01 12.15
C ILE A 13 14.42 -2.88 13.00
N ALA A 14 13.93 -2.73 14.23
CA ALA A 14 14.44 -1.75 15.19
C ALA A 14 15.92 -1.99 15.54
N LEU A 15 16.29 -3.24 15.84
CA LEU A 15 17.69 -3.63 16.05
C LEU A 15 18.55 -3.40 14.80
N GLY A 16 17.95 -3.43 13.61
CA GLY A 16 18.60 -3.13 12.34
C GLY A 16 18.87 -1.63 12.10
N GLY A 17 18.42 -0.74 12.98
CA GLY A 17 18.55 0.71 12.85
C GLY A 17 17.44 1.38 12.02
N TYR A 18 16.26 0.75 11.95
CA TYR A 18 15.14 1.21 11.14
C TYR A 18 13.81 1.13 11.91
N GLU A 19 12.85 1.97 11.51
CA GLU A 19 11.46 1.90 11.97
C GLU A 19 10.50 1.78 10.78
N LEU A 20 9.35 1.14 11.01
CA LEU A 20 8.25 1.16 10.04
C LEU A 20 7.57 2.53 10.11
N ALA A 21 7.61 3.26 9.02
CA ALA A 21 6.92 4.52 8.85
C ALA A 21 5.92 4.45 7.70
N TRP A 22 5.09 5.49 7.59
CA TRP A 22 4.13 5.66 6.51
C TRP A 22 4.47 6.90 5.70
N GLN A 23 4.34 6.80 4.39
CA GLN A 23 4.47 7.92 3.45
C GLN A 23 3.22 8.02 2.57
N GLY A 24 2.97 9.20 2.01
CA GLY A 24 1.75 9.51 1.24
C GLY A 24 1.78 9.06 -0.22
N GLY A 25 2.87 8.46 -0.70
CA GLY A 25 2.99 7.94 -2.06
C GLY A 25 3.81 6.66 -2.10
N PRO A 26 3.76 5.88 -3.19
CA PRO A 26 4.57 4.68 -3.32
C PRO A 26 6.07 5.02 -3.30
N SER A 27 6.90 4.09 -2.83
CA SER A 27 8.35 4.18 -3.05
C SER A 27 8.68 4.07 -4.54
N ASP A 28 9.88 4.49 -4.95
CA ASP A 28 10.29 4.40 -6.37
C ASP A 28 10.19 2.97 -6.91
N TRP A 29 10.62 2.00 -6.11
CA TRP A 29 10.51 0.58 -6.43
C TRP A 29 9.05 0.16 -6.60
N LEU A 30 8.18 0.47 -5.61
CA LEU A 30 6.76 0.10 -5.67
C LEU A 30 6.05 0.79 -6.84
N GLY A 31 6.37 2.06 -7.12
CA GLY A 31 5.80 2.79 -8.25
C GLY A 31 6.23 2.20 -9.59
N HIS A 32 7.47 1.70 -9.71
CA HIS A 32 7.91 0.97 -10.90
C HIS A 32 7.20 -0.37 -11.04
N ASP A 33 7.12 -1.14 -9.95
CA ASP A 33 6.45 -2.44 -9.89
C ASP A 33 4.96 -2.35 -10.28
N GLN A 34 4.24 -1.39 -9.69
CA GLN A 34 2.84 -1.08 -10.00
C GLN A 34 2.61 -0.76 -11.48
N ARG A 35 3.50 0.05 -12.07
CA ARG A 35 3.45 0.37 -13.51
C ARG A 35 3.82 -0.83 -14.38
N HIS A 36 4.79 -1.65 -13.97
CA HIS A 36 5.19 -2.81 -14.75
C HIS A 36 4.09 -3.88 -14.78
N TYR A 37 3.51 -4.20 -13.62
CA TYR A 37 2.46 -5.21 -13.48
C TYR A 37 1.03 -4.68 -13.60
N GLN A 38 0.87 -3.38 -13.89
CA GLN A 38 -0.41 -2.72 -14.16
C GLN A 38 -1.43 -2.89 -13.03
N TYR A 39 -0.99 -2.60 -11.81
CA TYR A 39 -1.85 -2.56 -10.62
C TYR A 39 -1.49 -1.38 -9.72
N PHE A 40 -2.42 -1.02 -8.83
CA PHE A 40 -2.26 0.03 -7.84
C PHE A 40 -2.64 -0.54 -6.48
N ASP A 41 -1.71 -0.40 -5.53
CA ASP A 41 -1.81 -0.94 -4.19
C ASP A 41 -2.36 0.12 -3.24
N PHE A 42 -3.55 -0.15 -2.70
CA PHE A 42 -4.17 0.64 -1.64
C PHE A 42 -4.43 -0.21 -0.40
N SER A 43 -3.69 -1.30 -0.19
CA SER A 43 -3.93 -2.27 0.89
C SER A 43 -3.91 -1.62 2.28
N TYR A 44 -3.03 -0.63 2.51
CA TYR A 44 -2.93 0.06 3.81
C TYR A 44 -3.78 1.33 3.93
N SER A 45 -4.45 1.74 2.86
CA SER A 45 -5.42 2.83 2.86
C SER A 45 -6.84 2.28 2.81
N LEU A 46 -7.21 1.65 1.70
CA LEU A 46 -8.57 1.19 1.44
C LEU A 46 -8.73 -0.32 1.65
N GLY A 47 -7.68 -1.06 1.95
CA GLY A 47 -7.77 -2.52 2.10
C GLY A 47 -8.00 -3.23 0.76
N MET A 48 -7.54 -2.68 -0.36
CA MET A 48 -7.70 -3.32 -1.68
C MET A 48 -6.56 -3.00 -2.65
N LYS A 49 -6.43 -3.82 -3.69
CA LYS A 49 -5.59 -3.55 -4.86
C LYS A 49 -6.45 -3.48 -6.11
N VAL A 50 -6.14 -2.55 -7.00
CA VAL A 50 -6.88 -2.34 -8.26
C VAL A 50 -5.95 -2.59 -9.44
N GLY A 51 -6.35 -3.48 -10.34
CA GLY A 51 -5.60 -3.83 -11.55
C GLY A 51 -6.16 -3.19 -12.82
N ILE A 52 -5.78 -3.78 -13.95
CA ILE A 52 -6.22 -3.41 -15.30
C ILE A 52 -7.76 -3.32 -15.37
N GLY A 53 -8.26 -2.32 -16.10
CA GLY A 53 -9.70 -2.14 -16.32
C GLY A 53 -10.47 -1.80 -15.04
N ALA A 54 -9.82 -1.14 -14.08
CA ALA A 54 -10.40 -0.72 -12.80
C ALA A 54 -10.93 -1.89 -11.95
N LYS A 55 -10.44 -3.11 -12.17
CA LYS A 55 -10.87 -4.30 -11.44
C LYS A 55 -10.16 -4.42 -10.11
N ILE A 56 -10.90 -4.62 -9.04
CA ILE A 56 -10.35 -5.00 -7.74
C ILE A 56 -9.76 -6.40 -7.87
N ILE A 57 -8.44 -6.51 -7.72
CA ILE A 57 -7.71 -7.79 -7.83
C ILE A 57 -7.42 -8.39 -6.46
N ASP A 58 -7.51 -7.61 -5.39
CA ASP A 58 -7.35 -8.12 -4.03
C ASP A 58 -8.12 -7.28 -3.02
N VAL A 59 -8.61 -7.91 -1.95
CA VAL A 59 -9.31 -7.26 -0.84
C VAL A 59 -8.76 -7.84 0.45
N LEU A 60 -8.26 -6.97 1.32
CA LEU A 60 -7.78 -7.32 2.64
C LEU A 60 -8.98 -7.54 3.57
N TRP A 61 -8.99 -8.70 4.23
CA TRP A 61 -9.99 -9.05 5.23
C TRP A 61 -9.98 -8.02 6.38
N GLU A 62 -11.16 -7.69 6.92
CA GLU A 62 -11.33 -6.67 7.97
C GLU A 62 -10.76 -5.28 7.61
N GLY A 63 -10.54 -5.02 6.31
CA GLY A 63 -10.16 -3.71 5.79
C GLY A 63 -11.35 -2.88 5.31
N PRO A 64 -11.17 -1.58 5.03
CA PRO A 64 -12.26 -0.69 4.62
C PRO A 64 -13.06 -1.18 3.41
N ALA A 65 -12.39 -1.74 2.39
CA ALA A 65 -13.05 -2.32 1.23
C ALA A 65 -13.88 -3.56 1.58
N TYR A 66 -13.38 -4.41 2.49
CA TYR A 66 -14.10 -5.60 2.95
C TYR A 66 -15.38 -5.20 3.71
N ASP A 67 -15.26 -4.25 4.63
CA ASP A 67 -16.39 -3.75 5.44
C ASP A 67 -17.47 -3.10 4.56
N ALA A 68 -17.06 -2.46 3.45
CA ALA A 68 -17.96 -1.91 2.45
C ALA A 68 -18.54 -2.96 1.46
N GLY A 69 -18.22 -4.25 1.66
CA GLY A 69 -18.70 -5.36 0.86
C GLY A 69 -18.14 -5.40 -0.57
N LEU A 70 -16.95 -4.83 -0.78
CA LEU A 70 -16.21 -4.98 -2.02
C LEU A 70 -15.51 -6.34 -2.04
N VAL A 71 -15.45 -6.93 -3.22
CA VAL A 71 -14.81 -8.24 -3.46
C VAL A 71 -13.98 -8.20 -4.73
N ARG A 72 -13.03 -9.13 -4.84
CA ARG A 72 -12.26 -9.37 -6.07
C ARG A 72 -13.18 -9.52 -7.29
N GLY A 73 -12.77 -8.94 -8.41
CA GLY A 73 -13.50 -8.93 -9.69
C GLY A 73 -14.51 -7.77 -9.83
N THR A 74 -14.79 -7.03 -8.76
CA THR A 74 -15.59 -5.80 -8.82
C THR A 74 -14.84 -4.73 -9.59
N GLU A 75 -15.55 -4.01 -10.47
CA GLU A 75 -15.01 -2.89 -11.25
C GLU A 75 -15.36 -1.58 -10.59
N ILE A 76 -14.41 -0.66 -10.49
CA ILE A 76 -14.66 0.71 -10.06
C ILE A 76 -14.97 1.54 -11.31
N VAL A 77 -16.20 2.04 -11.40
CA VAL A 77 -16.67 2.82 -12.55
C VAL A 77 -16.41 4.31 -12.33
N ALA A 78 -16.66 4.79 -11.11
CA ALA A 78 -16.49 6.19 -10.74
C ALA A 78 -16.03 6.35 -9.29
N VAL A 79 -15.38 7.47 -9.02
CA VAL A 79 -14.97 7.95 -7.69
C VAL A 79 -15.61 9.32 -7.47
N GLY A 80 -16.57 9.40 -6.56
CA GLY A 80 -17.49 10.52 -6.45
C GLY A 80 -18.17 10.80 -7.80
N GLU A 81 -18.04 12.04 -8.28
CA GLU A 81 -18.61 12.48 -9.56
C GLU A 81 -17.67 12.29 -10.76
N ARG A 82 -16.48 11.71 -10.57
CA ARG A 82 -15.45 11.54 -11.63
C ARG A 82 -15.38 10.09 -12.08
N VAL A 83 -15.23 9.86 -13.39
CA VAL A 83 -14.89 8.53 -13.93
C VAL A 83 -13.63 8.01 -13.24
N TYR A 84 -13.58 6.69 -12.98
CA TYR A 84 -12.45 6.08 -12.31
C TYR A 84 -11.14 6.40 -13.02
N SER A 85 -10.20 6.91 -12.23
CA SER A 85 -8.78 6.88 -12.50
C SER A 85 -8.07 6.71 -11.18
N VAL A 86 -6.83 6.22 -11.23
CA VAL A 86 -5.99 6.07 -10.04
C VAL A 86 -5.81 7.41 -9.33
N VAL A 87 -5.59 8.48 -10.10
CA VAL A 87 -5.45 9.83 -9.60
C VAL A 87 -6.74 10.29 -8.92
N ALA A 88 -7.92 10.06 -9.53
CA ALA A 88 -9.18 10.42 -8.90
C ALA A 88 -9.43 9.68 -7.57
N LEU A 89 -8.99 8.42 -7.47
CA LEU A 89 -9.06 7.65 -6.23
C LEU A 89 -8.09 8.18 -5.17
N GLN A 90 -6.85 8.51 -5.55
CA GLN A 90 -5.85 9.14 -4.67
C GLN A 90 -6.36 10.50 -4.15
N ASP A 91 -6.86 11.36 -5.04
CA ASP A 91 -7.46 12.65 -4.68
C ASP A 91 -8.64 12.47 -3.70
N ALA A 92 -9.43 11.42 -3.86
CA ALA A 92 -10.55 11.15 -2.96
C ALA A 92 -10.06 10.70 -1.57
N ILE A 93 -9.00 9.89 -1.50
CA ILE A 93 -8.36 9.49 -0.24
C ILE A 93 -7.82 10.72 0.50
N ASP A 94 -7.12 11.62 -0.21
CA ASP A 94 -6.53 12.82 0.40
C ASP A 94 -7.62 13.80 0.87
N ARG A 95 -8.70 13.98 0.10
CA ARG A 95 -9.85 14.77 0.52
C ARG A 95 -10.57 14.18 1.73
N ALA A 96 -10.73 12.85 1.78
CA ALA A 96 -11.34 12.17 2.92
C ALA A 96 -10.51 12.35 4.20
N GLN A 97 -9.17 12.35 4.10
CA GLN A 97 -8.29 12.66 5.22
C GLN A 97 -8.49 14.09 5.75
N GLN A 98 -8.68 15.06 4.86
CA GLN A 98 -8.83 16.48 5.25
C GLN A 98 -10.23 16.78 5.81
N SER A 99 -11.26 16.21 5.20
CA SER A 99 -12.66 16.53 5.50
C SER A 99 -13.31 15.58 6.51
N GLY A 100 -12.78 14.38 6.70
CA GLY A 100 -13.42 13.31 7.45
C GLY A 100 -14.58 12.62 6.70
N ALA A 101 -14.83 13.00 5.44
CA ALA A 101 -15.89 12.43 4.63
C ALA A 101 -15.58 11.00 4.13
N THR A 102 -16.62 10.26 3.75
CA THR A 102 -16.48 8.96 3.10
C THR A 102 -15.97 9.11 1.66
N ILE A 103 -15.35 8.05 1.15
CA ILE A 103 -14.96 7.94 -0.25
C ILE A 103 -16.06 7.16 -0.98
N ASP A 104 -16.83 7.87 -1.80
CA ASP A 104 -17.93 7.28 -2.53
C ASP A 104 -17.46 6.72 -3.88
N LEU A 105 -17.83 5.48 -4.16
CA LEU A 105 -17.51 4.75 -5.38
C LEU A 105 -18.79 4.30 -6.07
N MET A 106 -18.83 4.40 -7.40
CA MET A 106 -19.77 3.61 -8.19
C MET A 106 -19.05 2.37 -8.68
N VAL A 107 -19.57 1.20 -8.32
CA VAL A 107 -18.94 -0.08 -8.65
C VAL A 107 -19.86 -0.95 -9.49
N LYS A 108 -19.27 -1.71 -10.41
CA LYS A 108 -19.96 -2.69 -11.25
C LYS A 108 -19.50 -4.10 -10.89
N ARG A 109 -20.44 -4.99 -10.62
CA ARG A 109 -20.20 -6.42 -10.45
C ARG A 109 -21.20 -7.19 -11.29
N PHE A 110 -20.68 -7.98 -12.23
CA PHE A 110 -21.49 -8.60 -13.29
C PHE A 110 -22.30 -7.55 -14.05
N ASP A 111 -23.63 -7.63 -13.97
CA ASP A 111 -24.61 -6.75 -14.60
C ASP A 111 -25.14 -5.65 -13.66
N ARG A 112 -24.68 -5.61 -12.41
CA ARG A 112 -25.18 -4.66 -11.40
C ARG A 112 -24.20 -3.53 -11.15
N VAL A 113 -24.69 -2.31 -11.21
CA VAL A 113 -23.98 -1.10 -10.77
C VAL A 113 -24.59 -0.64 -9.46
N LYS A 114 -23.77 -0.40 -8.44
CA LYS A 114 -24.23 0.09 -7.13
C LYS A 114 -23.27 1.14 -6.56
N PRO A 115 -23.79 2.12 -5.80
CA PRO A 115 -22.94 2.96 -4.97
C PRO A 115 -22.37 2.16 -3.79
N VAL A 116 -21.16 2.50 -3.37
CA VAL A 116 -20.48 2.00 -2.18
C VAL A 116 -19.71 3.14 -1.54
N SER A 117 -19.84 3.34 -0.23
CA SER A 117 -19.10 4.35 0.51
C SER A 117 -18.05 3.70 1.41
N LEU A 118 -16.81 4.15 1.32
CA LEU A 118 -15.70 3.67 2.14
C LEU A 118 -15.44 4.66 3.29
N ALA A 119 -15.48 4.16 4.52
CA ALA A 119 -15.13 4.94 5.70
C ALA A 119 -13.60 4.87 5.93
N TRP A 120 -12.85 5.77 5.30
CA TRP A 120 -11.41 5.88 5.48
C TRP A 120 -10.95 7.34 5.50
N THR A 121 -10.31 7.73 6.60
CA THR A 121 -9.79 9.09 6.82
C THR A 121 -8.30 9.10 7.13
N GLY A 122 -7.63 7.94 7.08
CA GLY A 122 -6.21 7.80 7.41
C GLY A 122 -5.24 8.24 6.31
N GLY A 123 -5.76 8.75 5.19
CA GLY A 123 -4.97 9.23 4.05
C GLY A 123 -4.31 8.13 3.24
N GLN A 124 -3.46 8.55 2.30
CA GLN A 124 -2.60 7.63 1.58
C GLN A 124 -1.53 7.07 2.51
N ARG A 125 -1.43 5.74 2.59
CA ARG A 125 -0.48 5.03 3.44
C ARG A 125 0.28 4.00 2.64
N TYR A 126 1.55 4.26 2.46
CA TYR A 126 2.50 3.31 1.89
C TYR A 126 3.58 3.01 2.94
N PRO A 127 3.81 1.73 3.28
CA PRO A 127 4.80 1.36 4.28
C PRO A 127 6.20 1.64 3.74
N THR A 128 7.04 2.22 4.58
CA THR A 128 8.44 2.50 4.25
C THR A 128 9.32 2.28 5.47
N LEU A 129 10.57 1.87 5.26
CA LEU A 129 11.55 1.78 6.33
C LEU A 129 12.28 3.11 6.44
N ARG A 130 12.18 3.75 7.61
CA ARG A 130 12.86 5.00 7.90
C ARG A 130 14.04 4.72 8.83
N PRO A 131 15.26 5.22 8.54
CA PRO A 131 16.38 5.09 9.46
C PRO A 131 16.04 5.73 10.81
N THR A 132 16.37 5.05 11.91
CA THR A 132 16.34 5.68 13.23
C THR A 132 17.50 6.66 13.34
N LYS A 133 17.29 7.83 13.97
CA LYS A 133 18.35 8.84 14.13
C LYS A 133 19.52 8.34 14.97
N ASP A 134 19.25 7.37 15.85
CA ASP A 134 20.21 6.78 16.76
C ASP A 134 20.56 5.35 16.34
N GLY A 135 21.85 5.03 16.36
CA GLY A 135 22.36 3.66 16.29
C GLY A 135 22.95 3.22 14.94
N PRO A 136 23.67 2.08 14.94
CA PRO A 136 24.22 1.50 13.73
C PRO A 136 23.12 0.96 12.81
N ARG A 137 23.20 1.29 11.51
CA ARG A 137 22.29 0.79 10.47
C ARG A 137 22.76 -0.57 9.96
N HIS A 138 22.55 -1.61 10.75
CA HIS A 138 23.01 -2.97 10.42
C HIS A 138 22.39 -3.53 9.13
N ILE A 139 21.17 -3.12 8.78
CA ILE A 139 20.54 -3.49 7.51
C ILE A 139 21.35 -2.95 6.31
N ASP A 140 21.93 -1.76 6.40
CA ASP A 140 22.75 -1.20 5.30
C ASP A 140 24.00 -2.04 5.07
N ALA A 141 24.64 -2.49 6.15
CA ALA A 141 25.80 -3.36 6.07
C ALA A 141 25.48 -4.71 5.43
N LEU A 142 24.26 -5.23 5.64
CA LEU A 142 23.78 -6.46 5.00
C LEU A 142 23.45 -6.26 3.52
N LEU A 143 22.90 -5.10 3.16
CA LEU A 143 22.54 -4.75 1.79
C LEU A 143 23.74 -4.26 0.97
N ALA A 144 24.86 -3.94 1.63
CA ALA A 144 26.07 -3.52 0.96
C ALA A 144 26.50 -4.58 -0.06
N PRO A 145 26.81 -4.18 -1.31
CA PRO A 145 27.26 -5.12 -2.31
C PRO A 145 28.51 -5.83 -1.81
N ARG A 146 28.52 -7.15 -1.89
CA ARG A 146 29.74 -7.93 -1.74
C ARG A 146 30.55 -7.75 -3.00
N ALA A 147 31.43 -6.75 -3.02
CA ALA A 147 32.50 -6.75 -4.00
C ALA A 147 33.37 -7.98 -3.70
N SER A 148 33.38 -8.96 -4.60
CA SER A 148 34.47 -9.93 -4.67
C SER A 148 35.71 -9.17 -5.14
N GLY A 149 36.31 -8.41 -4.24
CA GLY A 149 37.58 -7.74 -4.48
C GLY A 149 38.68 -8.79 -4.48
N GLY A 150 38.90 -9.42 -5.63
CA GLY A 150 40.16 -10.06 -5.93
C GLY A 150 41.26 -9.00 -5.87
N VAL A 151 42.10 -9.07 -4.85
CA VAL A 151 43.45 -8.54 -4.94
C VAL A 151 44.35 -9.73 -5.24
N LEU A 152 44.74 -9.79 -6.51
CA LEU A 152 45.83 -10.63 -7.01
C LEU A 152 47.08 -10.36 -6.17
N ALA A 153 47.71 -11.45 -5.74
CA ALA A 153 49.08 -11.45 -5.26
C ALA A 153 49.99 -10.85 -6.34
N HIS A 154 50.84 -9.89 -5.98
CA HIS A 154 52.13 -9.69 -6.62
C HIS A 154 53.14 -9.08 -5.66
N VAL A 155 54.14 -9.94 -5.37
CA VAL A 155 55.57 -9.71 -5.06
C VAL A 155 55.92 -8.88 -3.83
#